data_AF-U7QP43-F1
#
_entry.id   AF-U7QP43-F1
#
_cell.length_a   1.000
_cell.length_b   1.000
_cell.length_c   1.000
_cell.angle_alpha   90.00
_cell.angle_beta   90.00
_cell.angle_gamma   90.00
#
_symmetry.space_group_name_H-M   'P 1'
#
loop_
_entity.id
_entity.type
_entity.pdbx_description
1 polymer ?
#
loop_
_entity_poly.entity_id
_entity_poly.type
_entity_poly.pdbx_seq_one_letter_code
_entity_poly.pdbx_strand_id
1 'polypeptide(L)'
;MIAPGGYGEAGVETEGEDNYPVPSALAYWRSQQNPPDLRQILPGGEVHAYMVHHWLNRRLVTPIPDLWMVAIAAVLGKGTVLAVGQISRKQWKKILVMIAVSGMYGGASLQLYITGGILLPWFLPTLTFWTYLIIAFVERKSYG
;
A
#
# COMPACT_ATOMS: atom_id res chain seq x y z
N MET A 1 22.11 -17.62 15.41
CA MET A 1 22.37 -17.58 13.95
C MET A 1 23.76 -17.01 13.76
N ILE A 2 24.53 -17.57 12.84
CA ILE A 2 25.82 -17.02 12.41
C ILE A 2 25.63 -16.63 10.94
N ALA A 3 25.94 -15.39 10.59
CA ALA A 3 25.80 -14.84 9.25
C ALA A 3 27.00 -13.93 8.93
N PRO A 4 27.43 -13.85 7.67
CA PRO A 4 28.52 -12.97 7.26
C PRO A 4 28.11 -11.51 7.36
N GLY A 5 29.06 -10.64 7.72
CA GLY A 5 28.82 -9.19 7.83
C GLY A 5 29.05 -8.39 6.55
N GLY A 6 29.34 -9.05 5.43
CA GLY A 6 29.60 -8.41 4.13
C GLY A 6 30.98 -7.74 4.00
N TYR A 7 31.95 -8.12 4.83
CA TYR A 7 33.36 -7.68 4.73
C TYR A 7 34.21 -8.76 4.05
N GLY A 8 35.30 -8.36 3.39
CA GLY A 8 36.13 -9.24 2.56
C GLY A 8 36.69 -10.47 3.26
N GLU A 9 37.01 -10.34 4.54
CA GLU A 9 37.53 -11.44 5.36
C GLU A 9 36.48 -12.52 5.65
N ALA A 10 35.20 -12.24 5.42
CA ALA A 10 34.13 -13.24 5.50
C ALA A 10 34.06 -14.14 4.26
N GLY A 11 34.77 -13.82 3.18
CA GLY A 11 34.81 -14.60 1.93
C GLY A 11 33.54 -14.49 1.08
N VAL A 12 32.65 -13.55 1.40
CA VAL A 12 31.36 -13.29 0.74
C VAL A 12 31.10 -11.78 0.74
N GLU A 13 31.86 -11.06 -0.07
CA GLU A 13 31.88 -9.59 -0.11
C GLU A 13 31.15 -9.01 -1.32
N THR A 14 30.87 -9.84 -2.33
CA THR A 14 30.27 -9.38 -3.58
C THR A 14 28.75 -9.51 -3.57
N GLU A 15 28.10 -8.73 -4.42
CA GLU A 15 26.65 -8.82 -4.64
C GLU A 15 26.28 -10.22 -5.15
N GLY A 16 25.26 -10.84 -4.55
CA GLY A 16 24.85 -12.22 -4.85
C GLY A 16 25.49 -13.28 -3.96
N GLU A 17 26.56 -12.95 -3.22
CA GLU A 17 27.16 -13.81 -2.20
C GLU A 17 26.56 -13.49 -0.82
N ASP A 18 25.25 -13.65 -0.64
CA ASP A 18 24.52 -13.22 0.58
C ASP A 18 24.58 -11.70 0.85
N ASN A 19 24.94 -10.90 -0.15
CA ASN A 19 24.80 -9.45 -0.12
C ASN A 19 23.80 -8.98 -1.18
N TYR A 20 22.94 -8.05 -0.79
CA TYR A 20 21.93 -7.45 -1.65
C TYR A 20 22.25 -5.98 -1.96
N PRO A 21 21.82 -5.45 -3.10
CA PRO A 21 21.88 -4.02 -3.34
C PRO A 21 21.00 -3.27 -2.33
N VAL A 22 21.49 -2.15 -1.81
CA VAL A 22 20.75 -1.38 -0.80
C VAL A 22 19.52 -0.71 -1.43
N PRO A 23 18.30 -0.98 -0.93
CA PRO A 23 17.10 -0.29 -1.41
C PRO A 23 17.20 1.23 -1.18
N SER A 24 16.68 2.03 -2.10
CA SER A 24 16.77 3.50 -2.05
C SER A 24 16.27 4.11 -0.74
N ALA A 25 15.17 3.58 -0.20
CA ALA A 25 14.63 4.01 1.10
C ALA A 25 15.62 3.74 2.24
N LEU A 26 16.29 2.59 2.24
CA LEU A 26 17.28 2.24 3.25
C LEU A 26 18.55 3.08 3.08
N ALA A 27 18.99 3.31 1.84
CA ALA A 27 20.13 4.19 1.54
C ALA A 27 19.91 5.61 2.06
N TYR A 28 18.70 6.16 1.85
CA TYR A 28 18.32 7.46 2.40
C TYR A 28 18.46 7.49 3.92
N TRP A 29 17.84 6.54 4.64
CA TRP A 29 17.91 6.51 6.10
C TRP A 29 19.34 6.31 6.63
N ARG A 30 20.15 5.46 5.98
CA ARG A 30 21.56 5.24 6.31
C ARG A 30 22.39 6.53 6.20
N SER A 31 22.13 7.34 5.18
CA SER A 31 22.79 8.65 5.00
C SER A 31 22.45 9.68 6.10
N GLN A 32 21.33 9.51 6.80
CA GLN A 32 20.91 10.40 7.88
C GLN A 32 21.47 10.00 9.26
N GLN A 33 22.18 8.86 9.36
CA GLN A 33 22.78 8.40 10.62
C GLN A 33 24.01 9.24 10.97
N ASN A 34 24.40 9.23 12.25
CA ASN A 34 25.61 9.89 12.73
C ASN A 34 26.50 8.89 13.49
N PRO A 35 27.65 8.46 12.91
CA PRO A 35 28.15 8.81 11.57
C PRO A 35 27.30 8.16 10.44
N PRO A 36 27.32 8.72 9.22
CA PRO A 36 26.58 8.16 8.09
C PRO A 36 27.07 6.75 7.71
N ASP A 37 26.13 5.85 7.45
CA ASP A 37 26.44 4.54 6.88
C ASP A 37 26.41 4.64 5.35
N LEU A 38 27.57 4.57 4.72
CA LEU A 38 27.73 4.70 3.26
C LEU A 38 27.91 3.35 2.55
N ARG A 39 27.67 2.23 3.25
CA ARG A 39 27.77 0.89 2.65
C ARG A 39 26.74 0.74 1.53
N GLN A 40 27.22 0.32 0.36
CA GLN A 40 26.39 0.07 -0.84
C GLN A 40 25.78 -1.33 -0.88
N ILE A 41 26.17 -2.18 0.07
CA ILE A 41 25.66 -3.53 0.23
C ILE A 41 24.79 -3.65 1.49
N LEU A 42 23.83 -4.55 1.42
CA LEU A 42 22.98 -4.97 2.52
C LEU A 42 23.24 -6.46 2.78
N PRO A 43 23.98 -6.82 3.83
CA PRO A 43 24.23 -8.23 4.16
C PRO A 43 22.92 -8.97 4.46
N GLY A 44 22.80 -10.21 4.01
CA GLY A 44 21.63 -11.07 4.25
C GLY A 44 21.40 -11.32 5.73
N GLY A 45 22.47 -11.31 6.54
CA GLY A 45 22.38 -11.30 8.00
C GLY A 45 21.59 -10.11 8.56
N GLU A 46 21.77 -8.89 8.01
CA GLU A 46 20.99 -7.71 8.41
C GLU A 46 19.52 -7.85 7.96
N VAL A 47 19.28 -8.36 6.76
CA VAL A 47 17.92 -8.64 6.27
C VAL A 47 17.20 -9.63 7.19
N HIS A 48 17.88 -10.73 7.55
CA HIS A 48 17.30 -11.75 8.41
C HIS A 48 17.05 -11.22 9.83
N ALA A 49 18.02 -10.49 10.40
CA ALA A 49 17.84 -9.83 11.70
C ALA A 49 16.65 -8.86 11.68
N TYR A 50 16.52 -8.06 10.61
CA TYR A 50 15.37 -7.18 10.41
C TYR A 50 14.06 -7.96 10.34
N MET A 51 14.00 -9.03 9.55
CA MET A 51 12.79 -9.85 9.41
C MET A 51 12.40 -10.53 10.72
N VAL A 52 13.35 -11.13 11.44
CA VAL A 52 13.10 -11.75 12.75
C VAL A 52 12.65 -10.71 13.77
N HIS A 53 13.30 -9.55 13.80
CA HIS A 53 12.88 -8.44 14.65
C HIS A 53 11.43 -8.02 14.33
N HIS A 54 11.07 -7.88 13.06
CA HIS A 54 9.71 -7.51 12.66
C HIS A 54 8.68 -8.61 12.93
N TRP A 55 9.08 -9.88 12.78
CA TRP A 55 8.26 -11.04 13.14
C TRP A 55 7.94 -11.06 14.64
N LEU A 56 8.97 -10.98 15.48
CA LEU A 56 8.82 -11.00 16.94
C LEU A 56 8.02 -9.80 17.46
N ASN A 57 8.17 -8.63 16.84
CA ASN A 57 7.45 -7.42 17.22
C ASN A 57 6.08 -7.26 16.54
N ARG A 58 5.58 -8.29 15.82
CA ARG A 58 4.30 -8.26 15.08
C ARG A 58 4.16 -7.05 14.15
N ARG A 59 5.27 -6.60 13.55
CA ARG A 59 5.31 -5.48 12.59
C ARG A 59 5.41 -5.96 11.13
N LEU A 60 5.22 -7.25 10.87
CA LEU A 60 5.15 -7.75 9.51
C LEU A 60 3.85 -7.32 8.87
N VAL A 61 3.97 -6.39 7.93
CA VAL A 61 2.85 -5.88 7.16
C VAL A 61 2.62 -6.78 5.96
N THR A 62 1.44 -7.37 5.84
CA THR A 62 1.03 -8.15 4.66
C THR A 62 0.26 -7.25 3.70
N PRO A 63 0.86 -6.82 2.57
CA PRO A 63 0.16 -6.02 1.60
C PRO A 63 -0.85 -6.87 0.82
N ILE A 64 -2.07 -6.38 0.68
CA ILE A 64 -3.05 -6.93 -0.26
C ILE A 64 -2.70 -6.40 -1.66
N PRO A 65 -2.64 -7.24 -2.71
CA PRO A 65 -2.27 -6.77 -4.03
C PRO A 65 -3.31 -5.79 -4.59
N ASP A 66 -2.82 -4.67 -5.11
CA ASP A 66 -3.64 -3.52 -5.50
C ASP A 66 -4.65 -3.82 -6.62
N LEU A 67 -4.23 -4.63 -7.61
CA LEU A 67 -5.06 -4.99 -8.76
C LEU A 67 -6.39 -5.65 -8.37
N TRP A 68 -6.41 -6.49 -7.33
CA TRP A 68 -7.65 -7.14 -6.86
C TRP A 68 -8.64 -6.11 -6.33
N MET A 69 -8.14 -5.16 -5.55
CA MET A 69 -8.98 -4.13 -4.95
C MET A 69 -9.49 -3.13 -5.97
N VAL A 70 -8.68 -2.79 -6.99
CA VAL A 70 -9.11 -1.99 -8.14
C VAL A 70 -10.22 -2.71 -8.92
N ALA A 71 -10.08 -4.02 -9.17
CA ALA A 71 -11.11 -4.79 -9.87
C ALA A 71 -12.43 -4.82 -9.09
N ILE A 72 -12.38 -5.05 -7.76
CA ILE A 72 -13.56 -4.99 -6.88
C ILE A 72 -14.18 -3.58 -6.93
N ALA A 73 -13.37 -2.53 -6.83
CA ALA A 73 -13.86 -1.16 -6.87
C ALA A 73 -14.52 -0.79 -8.20
N ALA A 74 -14.00 -1.29 -9.33
CA ALA A 74 -14.61 -1.10 -10.64
C ALA A 74 -16.01 -1.76 -10.72
N VAL A 75 -16.13 -3.01 -10.24
CA VAL A 75 -17.42 -3.72 -10.18
C VAL A 75 -18.41 -2.98 -9.27
N LEU A 76 -17.99 -2.56 -8.08
CA LEU A 76 -18.82 -1.83 -7.13
C LEU A 76 -19.24 -0.46 -7.66
N GLY A 77 -18.34 0.27 -8.32
CA GLY A 77 -18.63 1.57 -8.94
C GLY A 77 -19.71 1.43 -10.01
N LYS A 78 -19.51 0.52 -10.95
CA LYS A 78 -20.50 0.25 -12.00
C LYS A 78 -21.83 -0.27 -11.42
N GLY A 79 -21.80 -1.17 -10.45
CA GLY A 79 -22.99 -1.67 -9.76
C GLY A 79 -23.79 -0.57 -9.07
N THR A 80 -23.09 0.36 -8.41
CA THR A 80 -23.72 1.51 -7.75
C THR A 80 -24.37 2.46 -8.74
N VAL A 81 -23.71 2.74 -9.88
CA VAL A 81 -24.30 3.54 -10.97
C VAL A 81 -25.61 2.94 -11.49
N LEU A 82 -25.67 1.61 -11.62
CA LEU A 82 -26.87 0.90 -12.07
C LEU A 82 -27.97 0.91 -11.00
N ALA A 83 -27.63 0.66 -9.74
CA ALA A 83 -28.59 0.57 -8.64
C ALA A 83 -29.21 1.93 -8.26
N VAL A 84 -28.43 3.02 -8.34
CA VAL A 84 -28.86 4.34 -7.85
C VAL A 84 -29.80 5.07 -8.83
N GLY A 85 -29.84 4.66 -10.11
CA GLY A 85 -30.71 5.26 -11.12
C GLY A 85 -30.38 6.75 -11.37
N GLN A 86 -31.39 7.60 -11.61
CA GLN A 86 -31.17 9.05 -11.81
C GLN A 86 -30.79 9.74 -10.48
N ILE A 87 -29.57 10.29 -10.43
CA ILE A 87 -29.12 11.15 -9.33
C ILE A 87 -29.66 12.56 -9.54
N SER A 88 -30.85 12.83 -9.00
CA SER A 88 -31.44 14.17 -8.99
C SER A 88 -30.69 15.12 -8.04
N ARG A 89 -30.80 16.43 -8.28
CA ARG A 89 -30.21 17.52 -7.45
C ARG A 89 -30.60 17.45 -5.96
N LYS A 90 -31.68 16.72 -5.61
CA LYS A 90 -32.11 16.45 -4.22
C LYS A 90 -31.39 15.25 -3.55
N GLN A 91 -30.47 14.58 -4.23
CA GLN A 91 -29.79 13.37 -3.74
C GLN A 91 -28.42 13.60 -3.08
N TRP A 92 -28.14 14.83 -2.62
CA TRP A 92 -26.95 15.12 -1.79
C TRP A 92 -26.80 14.16 -0.61
N LYS A 93 -27.91 13.69 -0.03
CA LYS A 93 -27.90 12.64 1.00
C LYS A 93 -27.24 11.34 0.53
N LYS A 94 -27.45 10.92 -0.73
CA LYS A 94 -26.81 9.72 -1.28
C LYS A 94 -25.31 9.93 -1.50
N ILE A 95 -24.90 11.11 -1.95
CA ILE A 95 -23.48 11.46 -2.09
C ILE A 95 -22.80 11.46 -0.71
N LEU A 96 -23.42 12.03 0.30
CA LEU A 96 -22.91 11.99 1.68
C LEU A 96 -22.77 10.56 2.20
N VAL A 97 -23.73 9.67 1.89
CA VAL A 97 -23.61 8.24 2.24
C VAL A 97 -22.43 7.59 1.52
N MET A 98 -22.21 7.85 0.23
CA MET A 98 -21.07 7.30 -0.51
C MET A 98 -19.71 7.80 0.01
N ILE A 99 -19.63 9.09 0.38
CA ILE A 99 -18.46 9.67 1.04
C ILE A 99 -18.24 8.98 2.40
N ALA A 100 -19.29 8.82 3.19
CA ALA A 100 -19.20 8.16 4.49
C ALA A 100 -18.74 6.70 4.36
N VAL A 101 -19.25 5.95 3.38
CA VAL A 101 -18.83 4.57 3.10
C VAL A 101 -17.36 4.51 2.66
N SER A 102 -16.93 5.42 1.77
CA SER A 102 -15.53 5.51 1.34
C SER A 102 -14.61 5.87 2.52
N GLY A 103 -15.05 6.77 3.39
CA GLY A 103 -14.34 7.15 4.62
C GLY A 103 -14.24 6.00 5.61
N MET A 104 -15.34 5.24 5.81
CA MET A 104 -15.33 4.03 6.63
C MET A 104 -14.39 2.96 6.07
N TYR A 105 -14.33 2.80 4.74
CA TYR A 105 -13.36 1.90 4.11
C TYR A 105 -11.92 2.31 4.40
N GLY A 106 -11.60 3.60 4.27
CA GLY A 106 -10.27 4.14 4.62
C GLY A 106 -9.94 3.93 6.11
N GLY A 107 -10.89 4.22 7.00
CA GLY A 107 -10.75 4.01 8.44
C GLY A 107 -10.58 2.55 8.82
N ALA A 108 -11.36 1.65 8.23
CA ALA A 108 -11.23 0.21 8.45
C ALA A 108 -9.90 -0.33 7.91
N SER A 109 -9.45 0.16 6.75
CA SER A 109 -8.14 -0.18 6.18
C SER A 109 -7.01 0.25 7.10
N LEU A 110 -7.10 1.45 7.69
CA LEU A 110 -6.14 1.92 8.68
C LEU A 110 -6.18 1.07 9.96
N GLN A 111 -7.37 0.73 10.44
CA GLN A 111 -7.52 -0.10 11.63
C GLN A 111 -6.88 -1.48 11.42
N LEU A 112 -7.12 -2.11 10.27
CA LEU A 112 -6.52 -3.39 9.89
C LEU A 112 -4.99 -3.33 9.78
N TYR A 113 -4.46 -2.20 9.33
CA TYR A 113 -3.01 -1.96 9.34
C TYR A 113 -2.47 -1.92 10.78
N ILE A 114 -3.12 -1.19 11.68
CA ILE A 114 -2.67 -1.03 13.07
C ILE A 114 -2.78 -2.34 13.86
N THR A 115 -3.92 -3.04 13.76
CA THR A 115 -4.20 -4.22 14.61
C THR A 115 -3.76 -5.54 13.99
N GLY A 116 -3.89 -5.66 12.68
CA GLY A 116 -3.64 -6.90 11.95
C GLY A 116 -2.38 -6.89 11.10
N GLY A 117 -1.71 -5.75 10.95
CA GLY A 117 -0.60 -5.61 10.01
C GLY A 117 -1.04 -5.83 8.55
N ILE A 118 -2.32 -5.68 8.22
CA ILE A 118 -2.80 -5.88 6.85
C ILE A 118 -2.89 -4.52 6.18
N LEU A 119 -2.10 -4.32 5.13
CA LEU A 119 -2.15 -3.09 4.35
C LEU A 119 -3.13 -3.26 3.19
N LEU A 120 -4.33 -2.71 3.37
CA LEU A 120 -5.30 -2.58 2.29
C LEU A 120 -5.00 -1.33 1.46
N PRO A 121 -4.94 -1.45 0.13
CA PRO A 121 -4.78 -0.30 -0.75
C PRO A 121 -6.05 0.55 -0.71
N TRP A 122 -5.94 1.78 -0.22
CA TRP A 122 -7.10 2.65 -0.09
C TRP A 122 -7.21 3.63 -1.26
N PHE A 123 -6.09 4.12 -1.78
CA PHE A 123 -6.07 5.23 -2.75
C PHE A 123 -6.61 4.85 -4.12
N LEU A 124 -5.97 3.89 -4.80
CA LEU A 124 -6.34 3.50 -6.17
C LEU A 124 -7.76 2.91 -6.25
N PRO A 125 -8.19 2.00 -5.35
CA PRO A 125 -9.56 1.49 -5.38
C PRO A 125 -10.61 2.59 -5.14
N THR A 126 -10.36 3.51 -4.22
CA THR A 126 -11.28 4.64 -3.97
C THR A 126 -11.35 5.53 -5.21
N LEU A 127 -10.22 5.86 -5.82
CA LEU A 127 -10.17 6.67 -7.03
C LEU A 127 -10.97 6.00 -8.15
N THR A 128 -10.75 4.72 -8.42
CA THR A 128 -11.47 3.96 -9.44
C THR A 128 -12.98 4.01 -9.21
N PHE A 129 -13.44 3.76 -7.98
CA PHE A 129 -14.85 3.82 -7.64
C PHE A 129 -15.46 5.20 -7.98
N TRP A 130 -14.80 6.28 -7.57
CA TRP A 130 -15.28 7.63 -7.84
C TRP A 130 -15.23 8.02 -9.32
N THR A 131 -14.23 7.56 -10.08
CA THR A 131 -14.15 7.79 -11.53
C THR A 131 -15.39 7.24 -12.24
N TYR A 132 -15.84 6.02 -11.92
CA TYR A 132 -17.07 5.46 -12.47
C TYR A 132 -18.31 6.31 -12.17
N LEU A 133 -18.41 6.82 -10.93
CA LEU A 133 -19.53 7.70 -10.55
C LEU A 133 -19.50 9.03 -11.30
N ILE A 134 -18.32 9.65 -11.45
CA ILE A 134 -18.15 10.92 -12.15
C ILE A 134 -18.50 10.78 -13.63
N ILE A 135 -17.98 9.74 -14.30
CA ILE A 135 -18.27 9.47 -15.72
C ILE A 135 -19.77 9.32 -15.94
N ALA A 136 -20.43 8.48 -15.12
CA ALA A 136 -21.87 8.26 -15.22
C ALA A 136 -22.70 9.54 -15.00
N PHE A 137 -22.20 10.46 -14.16
CA PHE A 137 -22.85 11.76 -13.97
C PHE A 137 -22.68 12.69 -15.17
N VAL A 138 -21.48 12.73 -15.76
CA VAL A 138 -21.17 13.57 -16.93
C VAL A 138 -21.92 13.09 -18.17
N GLU A 139 -21.88 11.80 -18.49
CA GLU A 139 -22.57 11.24 -19.66
C GLU A 139 -24.07 11.53 -19.61
N ARG A 140 -24.70 11.33 -18.45
CA ARG A 140 -26.15 11.54 -18.31
C ARG A 140 -26.57 13.00 -18.39
N LYS A 141 -25.68 13.97 -18.10
CA LYS A 141 -25.94 15.40 -18.33
C LYS A 141 -25.89 15.78 -19.82
N SER A 142 -25.21 14.99 -20.65
CA SER A 142 -25.10 15.26 -22.09
C SER A 142 -26.33 14.82 -22.90
N TYR A 143 -27.18 13.96 -22.34
CA TYR A 143 -28.35 13.38 -23.01
C TYR A 143 -29.71 13.92 -22.52
N GLY A 144 -29.73 14.87 -21.58
CA GLY A 144 -30.94 15.49 -21.03
C GLY A 144 -30.93 17.00 -21.20
#